data_AF-A0AAV0X404-F1
#
_entry.id   AF-A0AAV0X404-F1
#
_cell.length_a   1.000
_cell.length_b   1.000
_cell.length_c   1.000
_cell.angle_alpha   90.00
_cell.angle_beta   90.00
_cell.angle_gamma   90.00
#
_symmetry.space_group_name_H-M   'P 1'
#
loop_
_entity.id
_entity.type
_entity.pdbx_description
1 polymer ?
#
loop_
_entity_poly.entity_id
_entity_poly.type
_entity_poly.pdbx_seq_one_letter_code
_entity_poly.pdbx_strand_id
1 'polypeptide(L)'
;MGGASQKKRRLLAKVVMNQLLYASPIWAGSLSFTTNVETIEGPQRKIALRYVRAYRTVSKAAALVVSGMVPAHLLAMEQQKRYINRCEGIEFNEAEERNATIRKWQDEWKNSDKGKWTVRLIPDIKHWLLRKYGNCDFHLTQMLTGHGCFGQYLTKYKKRQSPECVDCGSAEDNAEHT
;
A
#
# COMPACT_ATOMS: atom_id res chain seq x y z
N MET A 1 16.72 9.00 14.81
CA MET A 1 15.88 8.07 14.00
C MET A 1 15.98 6.66 14.57
N GLY A 2 15.27 6.39 15.66
CA GLY A 2 15.18 5.06 16.29
C GLY A 2 13.88 4.36 15.90
N GLY A 3 13.88 3.03 15.87
CA GLY A 3 12.68 2.23 15.62
C GLY A 3 12.97 0.85 15.05
N ALA A 4 11.93 0.01 14.99
CA ALA A 4 12.04 -1.33 14.45
C ALA A 4 12.50 -1.32 12.99
N SER A 5 13.47 -2.19 12.66
CA SER A 5 13.91 -2.38 11.28
C SER A 5 12.75 -2.79 10.36
N GLN A 6 12.88 -2.54 9.06
CA GLN A 6 11.83 -2.94 8.11
C GLN A 6 11.58 -4.46 8.15
N LYS A 7 12.61 -5.29 8.39
CA LYS A 7 12.46 -6.74 8.58
C LYS A 7 11.49 -7.06 9.74
N LYS A 8 11.66 -6.41 10.89
CA LYS A 8 10.76 -6.56 12.06
C LYS A 8 9.34 -6.09 11.73
N ARG A 9 9.21 -4.94 11.07
CA ARG A 9 7.90 -4.42 10.64
C ARG A 9 7.21 -5.31 9.62
N ARG A 10 7.97 -5.96 8.73
CA ARG A 10 7.46 -6.95 7.77
C ARG A 10 6.84 -8.14 8.48
N LEU A 11 7.53 -8.66 9.49
CA LEU A 11 7.04 -9.78 10.29
C LEU A 11 5.73 -9.42 10.98
N LEU A 12 5.69 -8.27 11.67
CA LEU A 12 4.47 -7.79 12.32
C LEU A 12 3.33 -7.57 11.33
N ALA A 13 3.62 -7.03 10.14
CA ALA A 13 2.62 -6.86 9.10
C ALA A 13 2.04 -8.20 8.62
N LYS A 14 2.89 -9.22 8.44
CA LYS A 14 2.41 -10.58 8.11
C LYS A 14 1.49 -11.14 9.19
N VAL A 15 1.84 -10.96 10.46
CA VAL A 15 1.01 -11.42 11.60
C VAL A 15 -0.36 -10.73 11.58
N VAL A 16 -0.39 -9.41 11.43
CA VAL A 16 -1.63 -8.63 11.34
C VAL A 16 -2.47 -9.06 10.14
N MET A 17 -1.86 -9.28 8.98
CA MET A 17 -2.58 -9.73 7.78
C MET A 17 -3.16 -11.13 7.96
N ASN A 18 -2.43 -12.06 8.59
CA ASN A 18 -2.94 -13.40 8.87
C ASN A 18 -4.13 -13.35 9.84
N GLN A 19 -4.06 -12.50 10.87
CA GLN A 19 -5.17 -12.31 11.81
C GLN A 19 -6.39 -11.67 11.14
N LEU A 20 -6.16 -10.66 10.29
CA LEU A 20 -7.21 -9.96 9.54
C LEU A 20 -7.93 -10.89 8.57
N LEU A 21 -7.18 -11.79 7.93
CA LEU A 21 -7.70 -12.76 6.95
C LEU A 21 -8.12 -14.08 7.58
N TYR A 22 -8.18 -14.16 8.91
CA TYR A 22 -8.63 -15.35 9.59
C TYR A 22 -10.08 -15.69 9.18
N ALA A 23 -10.31 -16.97 8.85
CA ALA A 23 -11.58 -17.47 8.34
C ALA A 23 -12.12 -16.70 7.11
N SER A 24 -11.25 -16.03 6.33
CA SER A 24 -11.68 -15.28 5.15
C SER A 24 -12.49 -16.08 4.13
N PRO A 25 -12.29 -17.39 3.93
CA PRO A 25 -13.15 -18.14 3.02
C PRO A 25 -14.65 -18.08 3.34
N ILE A 26 -15.00 -17.91 4.61
CA ILE A 26 -16.40 -17.89 5.08
C ILE A 26 -17.04 -16.54 4.78
N TRP A 27 -16.34 -15.44 5.06
CA TRP A 27 -16.91 -14.09 4.97
C TRP A 27 -16.51 -13.33 3.70
N ALA A 28 -15.57 -13.81 2.87
CA ALA A 28 -15.12 -13.10 1.67
C ALA A 28 -16.25 -12.78 0.67
N GLY A 29 -17.31 -13.58 0.63
CA GLY A 29 -18.49 -13.32 -0.20
C GLY A 29 -19.21 -12.01 0.16
N SER A 30 -19.05 -11.52 1.40
CA SER A 30 -19.59 -10.22 1.84
C SER A 30 -18.82 -9.01 1.31
N LEU A 31 -17.63 -9.21 0.72
CA LEU A 31 -16.80 -8.14 0.15
C LEU A 31 -17.31 -7.64 -1.21
N SER A 32 -18.46 -8.12 -1.68
CA SER A 32 -19.21 -7.51 -2.78
C SER A 32 -19.64 -6.08 -2.45
N PHE A 33 -19.78 -5.74 -1.17
CA PHE A 33 -20.15 -4.41 -0.70
C PHE A 33 -18.92 -3.56 -0.37
N THR A 34 -18.84 -2.37 -0.97
CA THR A 34 -17.72 -1.42 -0.77
C THR A 34 -17.50 -1.07 0.69
N THR A 35 -18.56 -0.92 1.49
CA THR A 35 -18.46 -0.64 2.94
C THR A 35 -17.66 -1.70 3.70
N ASN A 36 -17.82 -2.97 3.32
CA ASN A 36 -17.11 -4.07 3.96
C ASN A 36 -15.62 -4.06 3.56
N VAL A 37 -15.33 -3.75 2.29
CA VAL A 37 -13.96 -3.55 1.81
C VAL A 37 -13.28 -2.42 2.58
N GLU A 38 -13.94 -1.27 2.72
CA GLU A 38 -13.38 -0.14 3.47
C GLU A 38 -13.10 -0.47 4.94
N THR A 39 -13.99 -1.25 5.56
CA THR A 39 -13.86 -1.69 6.95
C THR A 39 -12.61 -2.56 7.14
N ILE A 40 -12.38 -3.55 6.28
CA ILE A 40 -11.22 -4.45 6.41
C ILE A 40 -9.91 -3.76 6.00
N GLU A 41 -9.95 -2.84 5.06
CA GLU A 41 -8.75 -2.14 4.60
C GLU A 41 -8.30 -1.02 5.57
N GLY A 42 -9.16 -0.58 6.49
CA GLY A 42 -8.81 0.39 7.53
C GLY A 42 -7.61 -0.06 8.40
N PRO A 43 -7.69 -1.23 9.07
CA PRO A 43 -6.57 -1.85 9.76
C PRO A 43 -5.36 -2.10 8.86
N GLN A 44 -5.60 -2.59 7.63
CA GLN A 44 -4.53 -2.84 6.66
C GLN A 44 -3.74 -1.58 6.32
N ARG A 45 -4.44 -0.47 6.10
CA ARG A 45 -3.81 0.83 5.85
C ARG A 45 -2.94 1.26 7.02
N LYS A 46 -3.41 1.09 8.26
CA LYS A 46 -2.62 1.46 9.46
C LYS A 46 -1.30 0.69 9.50
N ILE A 47 -1.33 -0.61 9.25
CA ILE A 47 -0.10 -1.42 9.25
C ILE A 47 0.80 -1.12 8.05
N ALA A 48 0.24 -0.86 6.86
CA ALA A 48 0.98 -0.45 5.68
C ALA A 48 1.75 0.86 5.91
N LEU A 49 1.09 1.88 6.47
CA LEU A 49 1.73 3.16 6.83
C LEU A 49 2.90 2.95 7.79
N ARG A 50 2.76 2.08 8.80
CA ARG A 50 3.86 1.77 9.73
C ARG A 50 4.98 0.97 9.06
N TYR A 51 4.64 0.07 8.14
CA TYR A 51 5.60 -0.73 7.40
C TYR A 51 6.52 0.13 6.51
N VAL A 52 5.99 1.18 5.89
CA VAL A 52 6.79 2.10 5.04
C VAL A 52 7.23 3.38 5.76
N ARG A 53 6.78 3.63 7.00
CA ARG A 53 7.00 4.91 7.72
C ARG A 53 6.38 6.11 7.00
N ALA A 54 5.26 5.90 6.31
CA ALA A 54 4.55 6.95 5.60
C ALA A 54 3.85 7.92 6.56
N TYR A 55 3.65 9.14 6.07
CA TYR A 55 2.80 10.13 6.73
C TYR A 55 1.36 9.64 6.79
N ARG A 56 0.65 9.98 7.87
CA ARG A 56 -0.74 9.55 8.10
C ARG A 56 -1.73 10.00 7.02
N THR A 57 -1.36 10.96 6.17
CA THR A 57 -2.23 11.50 5.11
C THR A 57 -2.04 10.81 3.76
N VAL A 58 -1.06 9.91 3.63
CA VAL A 58 -0.87 9.09 2.43
C VAL A 58 -2.12 8.25 2.19
N SER A 59 -2.57 8.17 0.93
CA SER A 59 -3.77 7.42 0.58
C SER A 59 -3.60 5.92 0.87
N LYS A 60 -4.72 5.21 1.06
CA LYS A 60 -4.73 3.76 1.23
C LYS A 60 -4.02 3.06 0.06
N ALA A 61 -4.46 3.35 -1.16
CA ALA A 61 -3.92 2.76 -2.38
C ALA A 61 -2.39 2.96 -2.50
N ALA A 62 -1.91 4.20 -2.31
CA ALA A 62 -0.48 4.47 -2.35
C ALA A 62 0.29 3.76 -1.23
N ALA A 63 -0.25 3.70 0.00
CA ALA A 63 0.40 2.99 1.10
C ALA A 63 0.53 1.48 0.83
N LEU A 64 -0.49 0.85 0.26
CA LEU A 64 -0.48 -0.57 -0.11
C LEU A 64 0.53 -0.84 -1.23
N VAL A 65 0.55 -0.01 -2.28
CA VAL A 65 1.50 -0.15 -3.40
C VAL A 65 2.93 0.03 -2.92
N VAL A 66 3.25 1.12 -2.21
CA VAL A 66 4.61 1.38 -1.72
C VAL A 66 5.06 0.24 -0.79
N SER A 67 4.17 -0.22 0.11
CA SER A 67 4.47 -1.34 1.02
C SER A 67 4.58 -2.70 0.33
N GLY A 68 4.06 -2.85 -0.89
CA GLY A 68 3.95 -4.14 -1.57
C GLY A 68 2.96 -5.09 -0.89
N MET A 69 1.99 -4.54 -0.14
CA MET A 69 0.95 -5.33 0.50
C MET A 69 -0.24 -5.44 -0.44
N VAL A 70 -0.57 -6.67 -0.85
CA VAL A 70 -1.77 -6.94 -1.63
C VAL A 70 -3.00 -6.54 -0.80
N PRO A 71 -3.98 -5.80 -1.37
CA PRO A 71 -5.22 -5.45 -0.70
C PRO A 71 -5.91 -6.65 -0.05
N ALA A 72 -6.42 -6.45 1.16
CA ALA A 72 -6.98 -7.52 1.98
C ALA A 72 -8.22 -8.15 1.33
N HIS A 73 -9.05 -7.36 0.64
CA HIS A 73 -10.24 -7.90 -0.03
C HIS A 73 -9.87 -8.86 -1.16
N LEU A 74 -8.84 -8.53 -1.95
CA LEU A 74 -8.36 -9.40 -3.02
C LEU A 74 -7.76 -10.70 -2.47
N LEU A 75 -6.99 -10.62 -1.37
CA LEU A 75 -6.46 -11.82 -0.70
C LEU A 75 -7.57 -12.68 -0.09
N ALA A 76 -8.62 -12.08 0.46
CA ALA A 76 -9.76 -12.80 1.01
C ALA A 76 -10.50 -13.58 -0.10
N MET A 77 -10.71 -12.96 -1.26
CA MET A 77 -11.30 -13.62 -2.44
C MET A 77 -10.41 -14.76 -2.96
N GLU A 78 -9.09 -14.58 -3.03
CA GLU A 78 -8.14 -15.64 -3.41
C GLU A 78 -8.23 -16.84 -2.44
N GLN A 79 -8.30 -16.58 -1.13
CA GLN A 79 -8.46 -17.63 -0.11
C GLN A 79 -9.80 -18.35 -0.18
N GLN A 80 -10.89 -17.63 -0.45
CA GLN A 80 -12.20 -18.24 -0.63
C GLN A 80 -12.21 -19.17 -1.84
N LYS A 81 -11.67 -18.72 -2.98
CA LYS A 81 -11.54 -19.56 -4.17
C LYS A 81 -10.72 -20.82 -3.89
N ARG A 82 -9.61 -20.67 -3.16
CA ARG A 82 -8.79 -21.81 -2.73
C ARG A 82 -9.56 -22.83 -1.88
N TYR A 83 -10.42 -22.35 -0.98
CA TYR A 83 -11.25 -23.20 -0.14
C TYR A 83 -12.30 -23.95 -0.97
N ILE A 84 -13.00 -23.26 -1.87
CA ILE A 84 -14.00 -23.86 -2.76
C ILE A 84 -13.38 -24.94 -3.64
N ASN A 85 -12.27 -24.64 -4.32
CA ASN A 85 -11.55 -25.62 -5.15
C ASN A 85 -11.15 -26.85 -4.34
N ARG A 86 -10.70 -26.67 -3.09
CA ARG A 86 -10.37 -27.80 -2.20
C ARG A 86 -11.59 -28.65 -1.88
N CYS A 87 -12.75 -28.04 -1.62
CA CYS A 87 -14.00 -28.75 -1.35
C CYS A 87 -14.51 -29.51 -2.59
N GLU A 88 -14.27 -28.96 -3.79
CA GLU A 88 -14.70 -29.53 -5.07
C GLU A 88 -13.67 -30.48 -5.69
N GLY A 89 -12.49 -30.64 -5.09
CA GLY A 89 -11.41 -31.47 -5.63
C GLY A 89 -10.73 -30.91 -6.88
N ILE A 90 -10.89 -29.62 -7.15
CA ILE A 90 -10.29 -28.92 -8.28
C ILE A 90 -8.85 -28.51 -7.93
N GLU A 91 -7.91 -28.74 -8.84
CA GLU A 91 -6.52 -28.31 -8.68
C GLU A 91 -6.44 -26.78 -8.52
N PHE A 92 -5.63 -26.32 -7.57
CA PHE A 92 -5.43 -24.89 -7.30
C PHE A 92 -4.02 -24.47 -7.69
N ASN A 93 -3.90 -23.76 -8.82
CA ASN A 93 -2.64 -23.19 -9.26
C ASN A 93 -2.35 -21.87 -8.52
N GLU A 94 -1.57 -21.94 -7.45
CA GLU A 94 -1.25 -20.76 -6.63
C GLU A 94 -0.63 -19.62 -7.43
N ALA A 95 0.25 -19.92 -8.38
CA ALA A 95 0.96 -18.91 -9.15
C ALA A 95 0.02 -18.19 -10.12
N GLU A 96 -0.88 -18.92 -10.76
CA GLU A 96 -1.88 -18.36 -11.66
C GLU A 96 -2.87 -17.47 -10.89
N GLU A 97 -3.40 -17.95 -9.77
CA GLU A 97 -4.35 -17.20 -8.95
C GLU A 97 -3.70 -15.95 -8.36
N ARG A 98 -2.45 -16.05 -7.88
CA ARG A 98 -1.70 -14.88 -7.43
C ARG A 98 -1.49 -13.86 -8.55
N ASN A 99 -1.22 -14.30 -9.77
CA ASN A 99 -1.11 -13.41 -10.92
C ASN A 99 -2.45 -12.74 -11.25
N ALA A 100 -3.57 -13.46 -11.15
CA ALA A 100 -4.91 -12.90 -11.32
C ALA A 100 -5.22 -11.84 -10.24
N THR A 101 -4.89 -12.12 -8.98
CA THR A 101 -4.99 -11.17 -7.86
C THR A 101 -4.18 -9.89 -8.14
N ILE A 102 -2.94 -10.02 -8.62
CA ILE A 102 -2.09 -8.87 -8.96
C ILE A 102 -2.66 -8.07 -10.14
N ARG A 103 -3.26 -8.72 -11.15
CA ARG A 103 -3.92 -8.03 -12.27
C ARG A 103 -5.10 -7.19 -11.78
N LYS A 104 -5.98 -7.75 -10.94
CA LYS A 104 -7.08 -6.99 -10.32
C LYS A 104 -6.57 -5.79 -9.54
N TRP A 105 -5.51 -5.99 -8.74
CA TRP A 105 -4.89 -4.90 -8.00
C TRP A 105 -4.29 -3.82 -8.92
N GLN A 106 -3.69 -4.21 -10.04
CA GLN A 106 -3.16 -3.29 -11.04
C GLN A 106 -4.26 -2.42 -11.67
N ASP A 107 -5.42 -3.01 -11.93
CA ASP A 107 -6.57 -2.30 -12.50
C ASP A 107 -7.16 -1.30 -11.48
N GLU A 108 -7.33 -1.72 -10.22
CA GLU A 108 -7.72 -0.83 -9.12
C GLU A 108 -6.72 0.34 -8.95
N TRP A 109 -5.43 0.06 -9.12
CA TRP A 109 -4.39 1.07 -8.97
C TRP A 109 -4.39 2.11 -10.08
N LYS A 110 -4.53 1.68 -11.34
CA LYS A 110 -4.63 2.58 -12.49
C LYS A 110 -5.86 3.48 -12.41
N ASN A 111 -6.97 2.94 -11.94
CA ASN A 111 -8.25 3.64 -11.86
C ASN A 111 -8.44 4.43 -10.56
N SER A 112 -7.46 4.45 -9.65
CA SER A 112 -7.58 5.19 -8.40
C SER A 112 -7.51 6.70 -8.62
N ASP A 113 -8.44 7.44 -8.03
CA ASP A 113 -8.40 8.91 -7.97
C ASP A 113 -7.38 9.44 -6.96
N LYS A 114 -6.80 8.57 -6.12
CA LYS A 114 -5.87 8.94 -5.06
C LYS A 114 -4.46 8.44 -5.37
N GLY A 115 -3.47 9.21 -4.95
CA GLY A 115 -2.06 8.80 -5.09
C GLY A 115 -1.53 8.91 -6.52
N LYS A 116 -2.09 9.80 -7.36
CA LYS A 116 -1.65 10.04 -8.75
C LYS A 116 -0.14 10.23 -8.89
N TRP A 117 0.48 10.95 -7.94
CA TRP A 117 1.93 11.07 -7.84
C TRP A 117 2.63 9.71 -7.77
N THR A 118 2.21 8.85 -6.85
CA THR A 118 2.75 7.50 -6.70
C THR A 118 2.44 6.62 -7.90
N VAL A 119 1.30 6.79 -8.57
CA VAL A 119 0.97 6.06 -9.82
C VAL A 119 1.99 6.38 -10.90
N ARG A 120 2.38 7.65 -11.04
CA ARG A 120 3.41 8.08 -12.00
C ARG A 120 4.75 7.42 -11.74
N LEU A 121 5.14 7.25 -10.47
CA LEU A 121 6.42 6.64 -10.09
C LEU A 121 6.39 5.11 -10.09
N ILE A 122 5.24 4.51 -9.78
CA ILE A 122 5.05 3.06 -9.69
C ILE A 122 3.85 2.67 -10.57
N PRO A 123 4.00 2.69 -11.90
CA PRO A 123 2.89 2.38 -12.81
C PRO A 123 2.55 0.89 -12.84
N ASP A 124 3.55 0.03 -12.61
CA ASP A 124 3.41 -1.43 -12.65
C ASP A 124 3.73 -2.05 -11.28
N ILE A 125 2.70 -2.65 -10.68
CA ILE A 125 2.75 -3.30 -9.38
C ILE A 125 3.60 -4.57 -9.43
N LYS A 126 3.50 -5.38 -10.48
CA LYS A 126 4.24 -6.64 -10.58
C LYS A 126 5.74 -6.37 -10.61
N HIS A 127 6.17 -5.42 -11.43
CA HIS A 127 7.57 -4.98 -11.47
C HIS A 127 8.02 -4.42 -10.12
N TRP A 128 7.18 -3.61 -9.46
CA TRP A 128 7.47 -3.10 -8.13
C TRP A 128 7.67 -4.23 -7.11
N LEU A 129 6.80 -5.23 -7.08
CA LEU A 129 6.90 -6.36 -6.14
C LEU A 129 8.15 -7.23 -6.35
N LEU A 130 8.66 -7.32 -7.58
CA LEU A 130 9.81 -8.14 -7.96
C LEU A 130 11.17 -7.47 -7.71
N ARG A 131 11.19 -6.22 -7.20
CA ARG A 131 12.43 -5.49 -6.94
C ARG A 131 13.34 -6.24 -5.94
N LYS A 132 14.64 -6.31 -6.27
CA LYS A 132 15.66 -6.94 -5.41
C LYS A 132 16.11 -6.04 -4.25
N TYR A 133 16.07 -4.72 -4.46
CA TYR A 133 16.52 -3.68 -3.54
C TYR A 133 15.45 -2.59 -3.41
N GLY A 134 15.68 -1.58 -2.57
CA GLY A 134 14.70 -0.50 -2.37
C GLY A 134 13.74 -0.80 -1.22
N ASN A 135 14.34 -0.97 -0.05
CA ASN A 135 13.64 -1.02 1.23
C ASN A 135 12.94 0.34 1.48
N CYS A 136 11.65 0.33 1.77
CA CYS A 136 10.89 1.56 2.02
C CYS A 136 11.24 2.11 3.40
N ASP A 137 12.28 2.95 3.44
CA ASP A 137 12.60 3.77 4.59
C ASP A 137 11.76 5.06 4.61
N PHE A 138 12.05 5.93 5.57
CA PHE A 138 11.28 7.16 5.75
C PHE A 138 11.42 8.10 4.56
N HIS A 139 12.64 8.37 4.08
CA HIS A 139 12.87 9.36 3.02
C HIS A 139 12.42 8.85 1.67
N LEU A 140 12.73 7.59 1.33
CA LEU A 140 12.25 6.97 0.09
C LEU A 140 10.72 6.96 0.05
N THR A 141 10.05 6.69 1.17
CA THR A 141 8.59 6.72 1.22
C THR A 141 8.03 8.12 1.03
N GLN A 142 8.69 9.16 1.56
CA GLN A 142 8.26 10.54 1.30
C GLN A 142 8.35 10.88 -0.18
N MET A 143 9.47 10.55 -0.83
CA MET A 143 9.68 10.76 -2.26
C MET A 143 8.62 10.01 -3.09
N LEU A 144 8.41 8.72 -2.83
CA LEU A 144 7.44 7.91 -3.57
C LEU A 144 5.99 8.35 -3.37
N THR A 145 5.68 8.96 -2.22
CA THR A 145 4.31 9.38 -1.90
C THR A 145 4.04 10.84 -2.17
N GLY A 146 5.06 11.69 -2.29
CA GLY A 146 4.92 13.14 -2.36
C GLY A 146 4.47 13.75 -1.02
N HIS A 147 4.55 12.98 0.07
CA HIS A 147 4.09 13.36 1.39
C HIS A 147 5.27 13.31 2.36
N GLY A 148 5.68 14.46 2.90
CA GLY A 148 6.93 14.48 3.63
C GLY A 148 7.31 15.81 4.24
N CYS A 149 8.61 15.98 4.48
CA CYS A 149 9.19 17.23 4.94
C CYS A 149 9.37 18.29 3.84
N PHE A 150 8.66 18.14 2.72
CA PHE A 150 8.61 19.12 1.63
C PHE A 150 7.93 20.40 2.09
N GLY A 151 8.53 21.57 1.81
CA GLY A 151 8.01 22.88 2.14
C GLY A 151 6.55 23.07 1.68
N GLN A 152 6.23 22.67 0.45
CA GLN A 152 4.87 22.71 -0.10
C GLN A 152 3.89 21.88 0.76
N TYR A 153 4.28 20.66 1.12
CA TYR A 153 3.46 19.78 1.95
C TYR A 153 3.29 20.31 3.39
N LEU A 154 4.37 20.78 4.01
CA LEU A 154 4.34 21.32 5.37
C LEU A 154 3.50 22.60 5.47
N THR A 155 3.54 23.46 4.44
CA THR A 155 2.72 24.67 4.35
C THR A 155 1.24 24.33 4.23
N LYS A 156 0.88 23.35 3.38
CA LYS A 156 -0.50 22.83 3.27
C LYS A 156 -1.10 22.40 4.62
N TYR A 157 -0.28 21.85 5.52
CA TYR A 157 -0.71 21.44 6.86
C TYR A 157 -0.39 22.46 7.97
N LYS A 158 -0.09 23.72 7.59
CA LYS A 158 0.19 24.83 8.51
C LYS A 158 1.33 24.53 9.51
N LYS A 159 2.32 23.76 9.07
CA LYS A 159 3.55 23.47 9.83
C LYS A 159 4.70 24.41 9.45
N ARG A 160 4.58 25.10 8.33
CA ARG A 160 5.49 26.16 7.86
C ARG A 160 4.68 27.29 7.25
N GLN A 161 5.25 28.49 7.21
CA GLN A 161 4.63 29.69 6.63
C GLN A 161 4.89 29.83 5.11
N SER A 162 5.99 29.27 4.60
CA SER A 162 6.40 29.36 3.19
C SER A 162 6.67 27.97 2.61
N PRO A 163 6.27 27.71 1.34
CA PRO A 163 6.57 26.47 0.62
C PRO A 163 7.99 26.40 0.05
N GLU A 164 8.79 27.47 0.17
CA GLU A 164 10.10 27.61 -0.47
C GLU A 164 11.12 26.57 0.03
N CYS A 165 12.03 26.15 -0.84
CA CYS A 165 13.13 25.30 -0.44
C CYS A 165 14.12 26.06 0.46
N VAL A 166 14.42 25.48 1.62
CA VAL A 166 15.38 26.07 2.57
C VAL A 166 16.82 26.00 2.08
N ASP A 167 17.12 25.05 1.17
CA ASP A 167 18.49 24.78 0.73
C ASP A 167 18.89 25.65 -0.46
N CYS A 168 17.98 25.89 -1.42
CA CYS A 168 18.29 26.63 -2.66
C CYS A 168 17.40 27.86 -2.92
N GLY A 169 16.38 28.12 -2.09
CA GLY A 169 15.48 29.26 -2.26
C GLY A 169 14.44 29.14 -3.39
N SER A 170 14.29 27.96 -4.01
CA SER A 170 13.21 27.70 -4.98
C SER A 170 11.84 27.99 -4.37
N ALA A 171 10.93 28.57 -5.15
CA ALA A 171 9.58 28.95 -4.71
C ALA A 171 8.75 27.75 -4.21
N GLU A 172 9.00 26.55 -4.74
CA GLU A 172 8.32 25.33 -4.32
C GLU A 172 9.31 24.21 -3.96
N ASP A 173 9.22 23.75 -2.72
CA ASP A 173 9.85 22.52 -2.28
C ASP A 173 8.81 21.39 -2.26
N ASN A 174 8.85 20.57 -3.31
CA ASN A 174 8.01 19.38 -3.51
C ASN A 174 8.90 18.19 -3.90
N ALA A 175 8.32 16.99 -4.01
CA ALA A 175 9.09 15.77 -4.28
C ALA A 175 9.79 15.70 -5.66
N GLU A 176 9.44 16.58 -6.62
CA GLU A 176 10.19 16.71 -7.88
C GLU A 176 11.43 17.59 -7.76
N HIS A 177 11.42 18.50 -6.78
CA HIS A 177 12.44 19.51 -6.58
C HIS A 177 13.53 19.07 -5.59
N THR A 178 13.14 18.44 -4.47
CA THR A 178 14.01 18.11 -3.33
C THR A 178 15.21 17.24 -3.70
#